data_AF-A0A6P0VPF6-F1
#
_entry.id   AF-A0A6P0VPF6-F1
#
_cell.length_a   1.000
_cell.length_b   1.000
_cell.length_c   1.000
_cell.angle_alpha   90.00
_cell.angle_beta   90.00
_cell.angle_gamma   90.00
#
_symmetry.space_group_name_H-M   'P 1'
#
loop_
_entity.id
_entity.type
_entity.pdbx_description
1 polymer ?
#
loop_
_entity_poly.entity_id
_entity_poly.type
_entity_poly.pdbx_seq_one_letter_code
_entity_poly.pdbx_strand_id
1 'polypeptide(L)'
;MSGQITMDHLVLENENVLQDRFSGLKYVLQPIGIEMFHLLVRHQDIDVAAQALASHYLIDLDRARADLNTFVTKISQGQACRGSVLPGINHAVLEPTSGCNGGCPHCYHTSHKEQWPTDEYERVLSSLENAGIRSVSITGGEVFSPHFASKFFDLANLLRNHGIRIASISTNGTFVTEQIRDRIFQELPTDTVLRISLDALRSDLLDRIRPGYKRLEDPYAPLLDLDRLGYKLVFTTNLSTQPINSVLEIGEYLRSYHGISTWNVRLSVPIHYEGGSRPRAHKLRVLSSRHDPALAIPYFEAILLQHVEVPYPFDIVMGNYLHTSALRNPAVIGRRASTHPCQNDERLLTVKATGELTRCPALTDLDRSLSMGSIFEENSESPLTREYVRHLPFSELTTMEMVCANCTYLPFCGGGCRLYAIAYEQGVSGCDLPAHALLTYISEDPKRIFRNHFPDYHSQFLNVLQTSR
;
A
#
# COMPACT_ATOMS: atom_id res chain seq x y z
N MET A 1 29.76 -1.25 18.25
CA MET A 1 28.93 -2.33 17.65
C MET A 1 29.17 -2.26 16.16
N SER A 2 29.73 -3.31 15.55
CA SER A 2 30.09 -3.35 14.13
C SER A 2 28.84 -3.19 13.26
N GLY A 3 28.77 -2.10 12.50
CA GLY A 3 27.63 -1.73 11.66
C GLY A 3 27.70 -2.40 10.30
N GLN A 4 27.62 -3.73 10.28
CA GLN A 4 27.52 -4.47 9.03
C GLN A 4 26.24 -4.08 8.29
N ILE A 5 26.36 -3.67 7.03
CA ILE A 5 25.22 -3.31 6.18
C ILE A 5 25.24 -4.18 4.92
N THR A 6 24.13 -4.90 4.68
CA THR A 6 23.93 -5.71 3.47
C THR A 6 23.10 -4.94 2.44
N MET A 7 23.67 -4.67 1.26
CA MET A 7 23.03 -3.91 0.17
C MET A 7 22.88 -4.72 -1.13
N ASP A 8 22.99 -6.05 -1.06
CA ASP A 8 22.97 -6.95 -2.22
C ASP A 8 21.68 -6.89 -3.04
N HIS A 9 20.65 -6.29 -2.46
CA HIS A 9 19.35 -6.05 -3.07
C HIS A 9 19.28 -4.76 -3.89
N LEU A 10 20.26 -3.86 -3.82
CA LEU A 10 20.26 -2.59 -4.54
C LEU A 10 21.18 -2.64 -5.77
N VAL A 11 20.78 -2.01 -6.89
CA VAL A 11 21.49 -2.01 -8.19
C VAL A 11 21.53 -0.62 -8.75
N LEU A 12 22.69 -0.12 -9.15
CA LEU A 12 22.75 1.13 -9.88
C LEU A 12 22.52 0.88 -11.38
N GLU A 13 21.41 1.41 -11.92
CA GLU A 13 21.04 1.43 -13.33
C GLU A 13 21.30 2.83 -13.93
N ASN A 14 21.61 2.91 -15.22
CA ASN A 14 21.72 4.17 -15.99
C ASN A 14 22.55 5.28 -15.27
N GLU A 15 23.68 4.88 -14.69
CA GLU A 15 24.66 5.72 -13.98
C GLU A 15 24.21 6.39 -12.67
N ASN A 16 22.93 6.71 -12.49
CA ASN A 16 22.46 7.43 -11.31
C ASN A 16 21.13 6.93 -10.71
N VAL A 17 20.55 5.85 -11.24
CA VAL A 17 19.27 5.31 -10.74
C VAL A 17 19.53 4.08 -9.89
N LEU A 18 19.44 4.21 -8.57
CA LEU A 18 19.53 3.06 -7.67
C LEU A 18 18.20 2.32 -7.66
N GLN A 19 18.17 1.05 -8.04
CA GLN A 19 17.01 0.19 -8.00
C GLN A 19 17.13 -0.83 -6.88
N ASP A 20 16.12 -0.95 -6.04
CA ASP A 20 15.96 -2.11 -5.15
C ASP A 20 15.33 -3.28 -5.94
N ARG A 21 16.06 -4.39 -6.09
CA ARG A 21 15.60 -5.62 -6.77
C ARG A 21 14.49 -6.34 -6.02
N PHE A 22 14.37 -6.13 -4.71
CA PHE A 22 13.35 -6.79 -3.89
C PHE A 22 12.03 -6.05 -3.92
N SER A 23 12.06 -4.72 -3.86
CA SER A 23 10.85 -3.88 -3.90
C SER A 23 10.53 -3.31 -5.29
N GLY A 24 11.49 -3.32 -6.22
CA GLY A 24 11.38 -2.67 -7.53
C GLY A 24 11.55 -1.13 -7.49
N LEU A 25 11.81 -0.55 -6.32
CA LEU A 25 11.89 0.90 -6.10
C LEU A 25 13.11 1.51 -6.77
N LYS A 26 12.96 2.71 -7.34
CA LYS A 26 14.04 3.44 -7.98
C LYS A 26 14.31 4.78 -7.25
N TYR A 27 15.57 5.06 -6.94
CA TYR A 27 16.05 6.31 -6.38
C TYR A 27 16.94 7.00 -7.40
N VAL A 28 16.66 8.26 -7.69
CA VAL A 28 17.61 9.07 -8.47
C VAL A 28 18.63 9.63 -7.50
N LEU A 29 19.87 9.16 -7.63
CA LEU A 29 20.99 9.60 -6.81
C LEU A 29 21.64 10.83 -7.44
N GLN A 30 21.93 11.81 -6.61
CA GLN A 30 22.89 12.86 -6.96
C GLN A 30 24.32 12.29 -6.94
N PRO A 31 25.32 12.94 -7.56
CA PRO A 31 26.70 12.43 -7.63
C PRO A 31 27.27 11.95 -6.29
N ILE A 32 27.04 12.74 -5.23
CA ILE A 32 27.47 12.38 -3.87
C ILE A 32 26.76 11.11 -3.34
N GLY A 33 25.50 10.90 -3.70
CA GLY A 33 24.74 9.70 -3.31
C GLY A 33 25.24 8.44 -4.02
N ILE A 34 25.67 8.55 -5.28
CA ILE A 34 26.28 7.44 -6.02
C ILE A 34 27.58 7.01 -5.33
N GLU A 35 28.40 7.98 -4.94
CA GLU A 35 29.65 7.71 -4.24
C GLU A 35 29.42 7.08 -2.86
N MET A 36 28.48 7.64 -2.07
CA MET A 36 28.07 7.05 -0.80
C MET A 36 27.62 5.60 -0.96
N PHE A 37 26.81 5.29 -2.00
CA PHE A 37 26.40 3.93 -2.31
C PHE A 37 27.60 3.02 -2.62
N HIS A 38 28.53 3.45 -3.47
CA HIS A 38 29.73 2.66 -3.80
C HIS A 38 30.63 2.39 -2.60
N LEU A 39 30.80 3.37 -1.71
CA LEU A 39 31.56 3.20 -0.47
C LEU A 39 30.90 2.18 0.45
N LEU A 40 29.58 2.25 0.61
CA LEU A 40 28.83 1.30 1.43
C LEU A 40 28.88 -0.12 0.87
N VAL A 41 28.71 -0.30 -0.44
CA VAL A 41 28.83 -1.61 -1.10
C VAL A 41 30.24 -2.19 -0.97
N ARG A 42 31.28 -1.35 -1.14
CA ARG A 42 32.67 -1.78 -1.08
C ARG A 42 33.09 -2.21 0.32
N HIS A 43 32.70 -1.44 1.33
CA HIS A 43 33.21 -1.61 2.69
C HIS A 43 32.30 -2.46 3.57
N GLN A 44 31.01 -2.55 3.26
CA GLN A 44 29.99 -3.28 4.02
C GLN A 44 29.96 -2.92 5.53
N ASP A 45 30.56 -1.80 5.91
CA ASP A 45 30.65 -1.26 7.25
C ASP A 45 30.57 0.26 7.16
N ILE A 46 29.59 0.84 7.88
CA ILE A 46 29.30 2.27 7.80
C ILE A 46 30.41 3.15 8.37
N ASP A 47 31.15 2.67 9.35
CA ASP A 47 32.21 3.46 10.00
C ASP A 47 33.45 3.51 9.11
N VAL A 48 33.74 2.41 8.41
CA VAL A 48 34.80 2.35 7.40
C VAL A 48 34.43 3.21 6.19
N ALA A 49 33.18 3.15 5.73
CA ALA A 49 32.69 4.01 4.65
C ALA A 49 32.74 5.51 5.04
N ALA A 50 32.42 5.85 6.30
CA ALA A 50 32.49 7.22 6.81
C ALA A 50 33.92 7.76 6.85
N GLN A 51 34.90 6.95 7.23
CA GLN A 51 36.31 7.33 7.20
C GLN A 51 36.80 7.60 5.76
N ALA A 52 36.37 6.77 4.80
CA ALA A 52 36.71 6.96 3.39
C ALA A 52 36.08 8.25 2.83
N LEU A 53 34.81 8.50 3.13
CA LEU A 53 34.09 9.71 2.71
C LEU A 53 34.69 10.98 3.33
N ALA A 54 34.99 10.94 4.64
CA ALA A 54 35.62 12.05 5.37
C ALA A 54 36.98 12.42 4.76
N SER A 55 37.80 11.41 4.46
CA SER A 55 39.13 11.59 3.87
C SER A 55 39.06 12.12 2.44
N HIS A 56 38.10 11.65 1.63
CA HIS A 56 37.95 12.09 0.24
C HIS A 56 37.52 13.56 0.14
N TYR A 57 36.58 13.97 0.98
CA TYR A 57 36.00 15.32 0.95
C TYR A 57 36.62 16.30 1.95
N LEU A 58 37.60 15.87 2.74
CA LEU A 58 38.24 16.66 3.81
C LEU A 58 37.21 17.24 4.79
N ILE A 59 36.23 16.42 5.18
CA ILE A 59 35.18 16.78 6.14
C ILE A 59 35.37 15.99 7.45
N ASP A 60 34.72 16.48 8.51
CA ASP A 60 34.72 15.83 9.80
C ASP A 60 34.10 14.41 9.75
N LEU A 61 34.66 13.48 10.52
CA LEU A 61 34.23 12.08 10.54
C LEU A 61 32.80 11.92 11.08
N ASP A 62 32.41 12.68 12.09
CA ASP A 62 31.06 12.63 12.64
C ASP A 62 30.04 13.17 11.64
N ARG A 63 30.42 14.20 10.88
CA ARG A 63 29.63 14.71 9.76
C ARG A 63 29.47 13.66 8.66
N ALA A 64 30.56 13.03 8.21
CA ALA A 64 30.52 11.99 7.18
C ALA A 64 29.66 10.79 7.61
N ARG A 65 29.77 10.40 8.89
CA ARG A 65 28.94 9.35 9.50
C ARG A 65 27.46 9.73 9.53
N ALA A 66 27.14 10.97 9.90
CA ALA A 66 25.76 11.46 9.92
C ALA A 66 25.15 11.48 8.50
N ASP A 67 25.92 11.91 7.51
CA ASP A 67 25.49 11.97 6.11
C ASP A 67 25.26 10.55 5.54
N LEU A 68 26.16 9.59 5.82
CA LEU A 68 25.96 8.19 5.43
C LEU A 68 24.77 7.53 6.13
N ASN A 69 24.58 7.77 7.43
CA ASN A 69 23.40 7.28 8.15
C ASN A 69 22.11 7.85 7.57
N THR A 70 22.12 9.14 7.22
CA THR A 70 20.99 9.81 6.56
C THR A 70 20.76 9.22 5.17
N PHE A 71 21.82 8.95 4.41
CA PHE A 71 21.76 8.32 3.09
C PHE A 71 21.16 6.92 3.19
N VAL A 72 21.69 6.04 4.04
CA VAL A 72 21.16 4.69 4.33
C VAL A 72 19.71 4.75 4.77
N THR A 73 19.37 5.70 5.64
CA THR A 73 17.98 5.94 6.06
C THR A 73 17.08 6.35 4.90
N LYS A 74 17.59 7.14 3.94
CA LYS A 74 16.85 7.58 2.76
C LYS A 74 16.72 6.50 1.68
N ILE A 75 17.74 5.68 1.46
CA ILE A 75 17.69 4.56 0.49
C ILE A 75 17.06 3.28 1.07
N SER A 76 16.92 3.18 2.38
CA SER A 76 15.98 2.23 3.00
C SER A 76 14.54 2.77 2.99
N GLN A 77 14.37 4.08 2.84
CA GLN A 77 13.10 4.76 2.61
C GLN A 77 12.89 5.02 1.11
N GLY A 78 12.73 3.94 0.35
CA GLY A 78 12.20 3.99 -1.01
C GLY A 78 11.12 5.01 -1.25
N GLN A 79 10.77 5.20 -2.51
CA GLN A 79 9.36 5.41 -2.80
C GLN A 79 8.49 4.21 -2.35
N ALA A 80 8.66 3.71 -1.13
CA ALA A 80 7.55 3.70 -0.23
C ALA A 80 6.76 4.99 -0.52
N CYS A 81 5.57 4.84 -1.14
CA CYS A 81 4.43 5.41 -0.44
C CYS A 81 4.73 5.06 1.01
N ARG A 82 5.07 6.04 1.84
CA ARG A 82 5.39 5.83 3.23
C ARG A 82 4.13 5.17 3.81
N GLY A 83 4.03 3.84 3.75
CA GLY A 83 2.75 3.14 3.75
C GLY A 83 2.28 2.32 2.54
N SER A 84 3.14 1.83 1.66
CA SER A 84 2.88 0.62 0.88
C SER A 84 4.14 -0.23 0.92
N VAL A 85 4.11 -1.31 1.70
CA VAL A 85 5.09 -2.38 1.58
C VAL A 85 4.83 -2.96 0.20
N LEU A 86 5.73 -2.72 -0.77
CA LEU A 86 5.65 -3.41 -2.06
C LEU A 86 5.98 -4.88 -1.78
N PRO A 87 5.04 -5.80 -1.99
CA PRO A 87 5.24 -7.19 -1.62
C PRO A 87 6.21 -7.86 -2.59
N GLY A 88 7.49 -7.83 -2.22
CA GLY A 88 8.50 -8.68 -2.86
C GLY A 88 8.15 -10.17 -2.69
N ILE A 89 8.88 -11.05 -3.37
CA ILE A 89 8.65 -12.51 -3.36
C ILE A 89 8.64 -13.16 -1.96
N ASN A 90 9.16 -12.47 -0.95
CA ASN A 90 9.20 -12.94 0.44
C ASN A 90 8.15 -12.26 1.32
N HIS A 91 7.08 -11.69 0.75
CA HIS A 91 6.01 -11.01 1.48
C HIS A 91 4.63 -11.61 1.20
N ALA A 92 3.82 -11.74 2.24
CA ALA A 92 2.42 -12.16 2.12
C ALA A 92 1.46 -11.23 2.88
N VAL A 93 0.21 -11.17 2.45
CA VAL A 93 -0.89 -10.58 3.22
C VAL A 93 -1.65 -11.69 3.93
N LEU A 94 -1.83 -11.55 5.25
CA LEU A 94 -2.61 -12.50 6.04
C LEU A 94 -3.92 -11.84 6.44
N GLU A 95 -5.04 -12.52 6.18
CA GLU A 95 -6.37 -12.15 6.68
C GLU A 95 -6.83 -13.18 7.70
N PRO A 96 -6.26 -13.26 8.91
CA PRO A 96 -6.58 -14.33 9.84
C PRO A 96 -8.00 -14.26 10.41
N THR A 97 -8.76 -13.20 10.13
CA THR A 97 -10.19 -13.09 10.41
C THR A 97 -10.91 -12.22 9.39
N SER A 98 -12.16 -12.55 9.06
CA SER A 98 -13.09 -11.66 8.33
C SER A 98 -14.10 -10.97 9.25
N GLY A 99 -14.09 -11.30 10.55
CA GLY A 99 -14.97 -10.73 11.56
C GLY A 99 -14.71 -9.24 11.76
N CYS A 100 -15.73 -8.40 11.64
CA CYS A 100 -15.63 -6.94 11.75
C CYS A 100 -16.93 -6.34 12.34
N ASN A 101 -16.80 -5.25 13.08
CA ASN A 101 -17.93 -4.43 13.53
C ASN A 101 -18.44 -3.47 12.46
N GLY A 102 -17.61 -3.08 11.48
CA GLY A 102 -17.83 -1.89 10.65
C GLY A 102 -19.08 -1.90 9.76
N GLY A 103 -19.48 -3.05 9.22
CA GLY A 103 -20.64 -3.17 8.33
C GLY A 103 -20.55 -2.28 7.07
N CYS A 104 -19.34 -1.94 6.64
CA CYS A 104 -19.10 -0.92 5.61
C CYS A 104 -19.63 -1.37 4.25
N PRO A 105 -20.42 -0.54 3.52
CA PRO A 105 -20.95 -0.90 2.21
C PRO A 105 -19.87 -1.19 1.16
N HIS A 106 -18.70 -0.55 1.29
CA HIS A 106 -17.56 -0.66 0.37
C HIS A 106 -16.56 -1.76 0.76
N CYS A 107 -16.78 -2.47 1.87
CA CYS A 107 -15.90 -3.57 2.27
C CYS A 107 -15.95 -4.66 1.20
N TYR A 108 -14.82 -5.27 0.82
CA TYR A 108 -14.83 -6.37 -0.16
C TYR A 108 -15.36 -7.68 0.43
N HIS A 109 -15.19 -7.90 1.74
CA HIS A 109 -15.62 -9.14 2.39
C HIS A 109 -17.11 -9.42 2.18
N THR A 110 -17.40 -10.61 1.67
CA THR A 110 -18.76 -11.15 1.53
C THR A 110 -19.23 -11.89 2.79
N SER A 111 -18.31 -12.57 3.49
CA SER A 111 -18.52 -13.19 4.81
C SER A 111 -17.78 -12.43 5.91
N HIS A 112 -18.34 -12.40 7.13
CA HIS A 112 -17.78 -11.71 8.30
C HIS A 112 -17.73 -12.60 9.55
N LYS A 113 -17.54 -13.91 9.35
CA LYS A 113 -17.60 -14.90 10.44
C LYS A 113 -16.37 -15.79 10.53
N GLU A 114 -15.50 -15.72 9.53
CA GLU A 114 -14.38 -16.63 9.42
C GLU A 114 -13.21 -16.14 10.28
N GLN A 115 -12.49 -17.10 10.84
CA GLN A 115 -11.24 -16.88 11.54
C GLN A 115 -10.40 -18.14 11.37
N TRP A 116 -9.08 -17.99 11.33
CA TRP A 116 -8.19 -19.13 11.34
C TRP A 116 -8.36 -19.93 12.63
N PRO A 117 -8.44 -21.28 12.54
CA PRO A 117 -8.32 -22.13 13.71
C PRO A 117 -6.95 -21.91 14.38
N THR A 118 -6.92 -21.83 15.71
CA THR A 118 -5.67 -21.52 16.44
C THR A 118 -4.67 -22.68 16.39
N ASP A 119 -5.17 -23.91 16.29
CA ASP A 119 -4.42 -25.13 16.07
C ASP A 119 -3.77 -25.21 14.68
N GLU A 120 -4.23 -24.39 13.73
CA GLU A 120 -3.66 -24.32 12.37
C GLU A 120 -2.52 -23.30 12.23
N TYR A 121 -2.24 -22.48 13.25
CA TYR A 121 -1.27 -21.38 13.15
C TYR A 121 0.13 -21.90 12.77
N GLU A 122 0.62 -22.91 13.48
CA GLU A 122 1.93 -23.53 13.21
C GLU A 122 2.05 -24.08 11.79
N ARG A 123 0.99 -24.72 11.29
CA ARG A 123 0.97 -25.29 9.94
C ARG A 123 0.98 -24.19 8.87
N VAL A 124 0.22 -23.12 9.08
CA VAL A 124 0.24 -21.94 8.21
C VAL A 124 1.62 -21.29 8.19
N LEU A 125 2.23 -21.06 9.36
CA LEU A 125 3.55 -20.43 9.48
C LEU A 125 4.64 -21.27 8.82
N SER A 126 4.65 -22.58 9.06
CA SER A 126 5.56 -23.53 8.40
C SER A 126 5.41 -23.49 6.86
N SER A 127 4.17 -23.38 6.37
CA SER A 127 3.91 -23.27 4.92
C SER A 127 4.44 -21.95 4.34
N LEU A 128 4.29 -20.84 5.07
CA LEU A 128 4.83 -19.53 4.67
C LEU A 128 6.37 -19.57 4.63
N GLU A 129 7.02 -20.20 5.61
CA GLU A 129 8.47 -20.36 5.63
C GLU A 129 8.99 -21.18 4.45
N ASN A 130 8.31 -22.30 4.14
CA ASN A 130 8.64 -23.16 3.00
C ASN A 130 8.50 -22.41 1.65
N ALA A 131 7.54 -21.50 1.56
CA ALA A 131 7.37 -20.59 0.41
C ALA A 131 8.45 -19.50 0.33
N GLY A 132 9.26 -19.33 1.38
CA GLY A 132 10.30 -18.29 1.46
C GLY A 132 9.79 -16.95 2.00
N ILE A 133 8.60 -16.90 2.58
CA ILE A 133 8.04 -15.68 3.17
C ILE A 133 8.83 -15.30 4.43
N ARG A 134 9.22 -14.03 4.50
CA ARG A 134 9.99 -13.44 5.60
C ARG A 134 9.31 -12.23 6.22
N SER A 135 8.24 -11.73 5.59
CA SER A 135 7.46 -10.64 6.14
C SER A 135 6.00 -10.74 5.78
N VAL A 136 5.14 -10.18 6.61
CA VAL A 136 3.70 -10.20 6.40
C VAL A 136 3.05 -8.85 6.65
N SER A 137 1.99 -8.56 5.92
CA SER A 137 1.03 -7.51 6.26
C SER A 137 -0.24 -8.17 6.78
N ILE A 138 -0.64 -7.85 8.00
CA ILE A 138 -1.82 -8.44 8.62
C ILE A 138 -2.99 -7.50 8.39
N THR A 139 -4.08 -8.03 7.86
CA THR A 139 -5.36 -7.34 7.70
C THR A 139 -6.45 -8.26 8.21
N GLY A 140 -7.70 -8.00 7.86
CA GLY A 140 -8.85 -8.81 8.20
C GLY A 140 -10.03 -7.90 8.43
N GLY A 141 -11.17 -8.46 8.84
CA GLY A 141 -12.32 -7.65 9.21
C GLY A 141 -11.93 -6.54 10.19
N GLU A 142 -11.57 -6.91 11.43
CA GLU A 142 -10.91 -6.05 12.39
C GLU A 142 -10.11 -6.90 13.40
N VAL A 143 -8.78 -6.85 13.31
CA VAL A 143 -7.87 -7.71 14.10
C VAL A 143 -7.85 -7.36 15.57
N PHE A 144 -8.15 -6.11 15.92
CA PHE A 144 -8.24 -5.67 17.32
C PHE A 144 -9.64 -5.85 17.91
N SER A 145 -10.57 -6.50 17.19
CA SER A 145 -11.90 -6.77 17.73
C SER A 145 -11.85 -7.63 19.00
N PRO A 146 -12.81 -7.48 19.93
CA PRO A 146 -12.80 -8.23 21.19
C PRO A 146 -12.73 -9.75 21.03
N HIS A 147 -13.21 -10.28 19.90
CA HIS A 147 -13.22 -11.71 19.61
C HIS A 147 -11.91 -12.23 19.01
N PHE A 148 -11.02 -11.34 18.54
CA PHE A 148 -9.80 -11.74 17.83
C PHE A 148 -8.52 -11.15 18.41
N ALA A 149 -8.57 -10.02 19.13
CA ALA A 149 -7.39 -9.31 19.62
C ALA A 149 -6.38 -10.21 20.34
N SER A 150 -6.83 -11.06 21.27
CA SER A 150 -5.93 -11.99 21.97
C SER A 150 -5.20 -12.92 20.99
N LYS A 151 -5.95 -13.55 20.07
CA LYS A 151 -5.40 -14.47 19.06
C LYS A 151 -4.46 -13.76 18.10
N PHE A 152 -4.73 -12.50 17.78
CA PHE A 152 -3.84 -11.68 16.97
C PHE A 152 -2.48 -11.51 17.65
N PHE A 153 -2.44 -11.19 18.95
CA PHE A 153 -1.17 -11.06 19.66
C PHE A 153 -0.44 -12.39 19.83
N ASP A 154 -1.18 -13.50 20.01
CA ASP A 154 -0.60 -14.85 20.00
C ASP A 154 0.05 -15.16 18.63
N LEU A 155 -0.67 -14.87 17.54
CA LEU A 155 -0.15 -14.99 16.16
C LEU A 155 1.08 -14.10 15.94
N ALA A 156 1.06 -12.86 16.44
CA ALA A 156 2.18 -11.94 16.30
C ALA A 156 3.43 -12.45 17.01
N ASN A 157 3.27 -13.07 18.17
CA ASN A 157 4.36 -13.70 18.90
C ASN A 157 4.92 -14.92 18.14
N LEU A 158 4.05 -15.77 17.58
CA LEU A 158 4.47 -16.91 16.77
C LEU A 158 5.23 -16.48 15.51
N LEU A 159 4.72 -15.49 14.78
CA LEU A 159 5.40 -14.94 13.60
C LEU A 159 6.82 -14.46 13.94
N ARG A 160 6.99 -13.79 15.07
CA ARG A 160 8.31 -13.36 15.58
C ARG A 160 9.23 -14.56 15.87
N ASN A 161 8.72 -15.63 16.49
CA ASN A 161 9.51 -16.83 16.79
C ASN A 161 9.98 -17.55 15.51
N HIS A 162 9.18 -17.50 14.44
CA HIS A 162 9.52 -17.99 13.10
C HIS A 162 10.39 -17.01 12.28
N GLY A 163 10.78 -15.87 12.86
CA GLY A 163 11.56 -14.85 12.14
C GLY A 163 10.80 -14.20 10.99
N ILE A 164 9.47 -14.23 11.00
CA ILE A 164 8.60 -13.57 10.03
C ILE A 164 8.23 -12.18 10.56
N ARG A 165 8.73 -11.13 9.90
CA ARG A 165 8.48 -9.73 10.30
C ARG A 165 7.06 -9.30 9.99
N ILE A 166 6.36 -8.69 10.94
CA ILE A 166 5.11 -7.97 10.68
C ILE A 166 5.45 -6.59 10.11
N ALA A 167 5.26 -6.40 8.82
CA ALA A 167 5.58 -5.13 8.15
C ALA A 167 4.47 -4.10 8.31
N SER A 168 3.20 -4.53 8.29
CA SER A 168 2.08 -3.64 8.53
C SER A 168 0.86 -4.34 9.12
N ILE A 169 0.02 -3.56 9.80
CA ILE A 169 -1.28 -4.01 10.34
C ILE A 169 -2.35 -3.04 9.86
N SER A 170 -3.40 -3.56 9.24
CA SER A 170 -4.59 -2.79 8.88
C SER A 170 -5.61 -2.83 10.01
N THR A 171 -6.12 -1.66 10.39
CA THR A 171 -7.21 -1.52 11.36
C THR A 171 -8.18 -0.42 10.93
N ASN A 172 -9.41 -0.60 11.35
CA ASN A 172 -10.50 0.33 11.19
C ASN A 172 -10.52 1.38 12.34
N GLY A 173 -9.68 1.21 13.36
CA GLY A 173 -9.46 2.10 14.50
C GLY A 173 -10.37 1.86 15.71
N THR A 174 -11.55 1.24 15.53
CA THR A 174 -12.63 1.29 16.55
C THR A 174 -12.34 0.57 17.85
N PHE A 175 -11.40 -0.37 17.83
CA PHE A 175 -11.02 -1.16 19.01
C PHE A 175 -9.59 -0.90 19.47
N VAL A 176 -8.93 0.13 18.94
CA VAL A 176 -7.65 0.59 19.48
C VAL A 176 -7.93 1.36 20.76
N THR A 177 -8.34 0.65 21.82
CA THR A 177 -8.48 1.22 23.17
C THR A 177 -7.10 1.52 23.76
N GLU A 178 -7.04 2.23 24.87
CA GLU A 178 -5.78 2.43 25.61
C GLU A 178 -5.09 1.10 25.94
N GLN A 179 -5.86 0.08 26.34
CA GLN A 179 -5.32 -1.26 26.59
C GLN A 179 -4.72 -1.90 25.34
N ILE A 180 -5.40 -1.80 24.18
CA ILE A 180 -4.88 -2.35 22.92
C ILE A 180 -3.67 -1.53 22.44
N ARG A 181 -3.69 -0.21 22.57
CA ARG A 181 -2.56 0.68 22.30
C ARG A 181 -1.33 0.27 23.11
N ASP A 182 -1.50 0.05 24.41
CA ASP A 182 -0.39 -0.32 25.30
C ASP A 182 0.18 -1.70 24.93
N ARG A 183 -0.69 -2.66 24.57
CA ARG A 183 -0.25 -3.96 24.05
C ARG A 183 0.47 -3.84 22.71
N ILE A 184 -0.02 -3.02 21.78
CA ILE A 184 0.68 -2.73 20.51
C ILE A 184 2.11 -2.25 20.82
N PHE A 185 2.24 -1.26 21.70
CA PHE A 185 3.53 -0.70 22.09
C PHE A 185 4.49 -1.72 22.73
N GLN A 186 3.96 -2.58 23.59
CA GLN A 186 4.76 -3.59 24.32
C GLN A 186 5.15 -4.78 23.45
N GLU A 187 4.27 -5.22 22.55
CA GLU A 187 4.39 -6.51 21.87
C GLU A 187 4.83 -6.39 20.41
N LEU A 188 4.65 -5.22 19.77
CA LEU A 188 4.95 -5.01 18.35
C LEU A 188 6.09 -4.00 18.14
N PRO A 189 7.04 -4.28 17.24
CA PRO A 189 8.09 -3.32 16.89
C PRO A 189 7.55 -1.99 16.37
N THR A 190 8.19 -0.87 16.73
CA THR A 190 7.79 0.49 16.31
C THR A 190 7.96 0.75 14.81
N ASP A 191 8.73 -0.10 14.11
CA ASP A 191 8.86 -0.09 12.65
C ASP A 191 7.72 -0.88 11.94
N THR A 192 6.73 -1.37 12.70
CA THR A 192 5.46 -1.90 12.17
C THR A 192 4.58 -0.74 11.72
N VAL A 193 4.15 -0.75 10.46
CA VAL A 193 3.30 0.32 9.91
C VAL A 193 1.83 0.06 10.24
N LEU A 194 1.15 1.04 10.83
CA LEU A 194 -0.29 0.95 11.09
C LEU A 194 -1.07 1.61 9.95
N ARG A 195 -1.92 0.82 9.29
CA ARG A 195 -2.77 1.28 8.18
C ARG A 195 -4.19 1.48 8.69
N ILE A 196 -4.61 2.74 8.75
CA ILE A 196 -5.88 3.15 9.34
C ILE A 196 -6.89 3.49 8.24
N SER A 197 -8.10 2.95 8.38
CA SER A 197 -9.23 3.35 7.54
C SER A 197 -9.93 4.59 8.08
N LEU A 198 -9.98 5.67 7.31
CA LEU A 198 -10.58 6.96 7.67
C LEU A 198 -11.32 7.54 6.46
N ASP A 199 -12.63 7.29 6.38
CA ASP A 199 -13.45 7.71 5.22
C ASP A 199 -14.26 9.00 5.45
N ALA A 200 -14.42 9.38 6.72
CA ALA A 200 -15.08 10.60 7.18
C ALA A 200 -14.69 10.82 8.65
N LEU A 201 -14.64 12.08 9.08
CA LEU A 201 -14.58 12.41 10.50
C LEU A 201 -15.91 12.07 11.18
N ARG A 202 -15.89 11.99 12.51
CA ARG A 202 -17.08 11.68 13.32
C ARG A 202 -18.25 12.58 12.96
N SER A 203 -19.27 11.97 12.34
CA SER A 203 -20.49 12.66 11.88
C SER A 203 -21.53 11.63 11.45
N ASP A 204 -22.73 12.09 11.07
CA ASP A 204 -23.74 11.26 10.39
C ASP A 204 -23.22 10.68 9.06
N LEU A 205 -22.24 11.32 8.42
CA LEU A 205 -21.62 10.80 7.21
C LEU A 205 -20.84 9.51 7.51
N LEU A 206 -20.05 9.51 8.58
CA LEU A 206 -19.33 8.32 9.02
C LEU A 206 -20.28 7.17 9.39
N ASP A 207 -21.44 7.46 10.00
CA ASP A 207 -22.47 6.44 10.27
C ASP A 207 -23.01 5.78 9.01
N ARG A 208 -23.15 6.54 7.91
CA ARG A 208 -23.63 6.00 6.64
C ARG A 208 -22.56 5.15 5.95
N ILE A 209 -21.31 5.58 6.01
CA ILE A 209 -20.18 4.90 5.33
C ILE A 209 -19.69 3.70 6.14
N ARG A 210 -19.77 3.78 7.47
CA ARG A 210 -19.33 2.76 8.42
C ARG A 210 -20.35 2.59 9.56
N PRO A 211 -21.50 1.95 9.31
CA PRO A 211 -22.59 1.82 10.30
C PRO A 211 -22.19 1.27 11.67
N GLY A 212 -21.16 0.43 11.72
CA GLY A 212 -20.58 -0.11 12.96
C GLY A 212 -19.99 0.91 13.92
N TYR A 213 -19.81 2.15 13.47
CA TYR A 213 -19.16 3.22 14.22
C TYR A 213 -20.16 4.10 14.98
N LYS A 214 -21.47 3.90 14.78
CA LYS A 214 -22.55 4.80 15.26
C LYS A 214 -22.55 5.12 16.74
N ARG A 215 -21.99 4.25 17.58
CA ARG A 215 -21.96 4.42 19.05
C ARG A 215 -20.60 4.90 19.57
N LEU A 216 -19.68 5.25 18.69
CA LEU A 216 -18.33 5.68 19.06
C LEU A 216 -18.27 7.21 18.99
N GLU A 217 -17.83 7.84 20.10
CA GLU A 217 -17.57 9.28 20.16
C GLU A 217 -16.39 9.66 19.26
N ASP A 218 -15.19 9.14 19.52
CA ASP A 218 -14.03 9.31 18.65
C ASP A 218 -13.26 7.99 18.51
N PRO A 219 -13.43 7.26 17.38
CA PRO A 219 -12.73 6.00 17.15
C PRO A 219 -11.25 6.18 16.80
N TYR A 220 -10.77 7.42 16.64
CA TYR A 220 -9.42 7.71 16.14
C TYR A 220 -8.52 8.35 17.21
N ALA A 221 -9.08 8.89 18.30
CA ALA A 221 -8.30 9.54 19.36
C ALA A 221 -7.09 8.74 19.86
N PRO A 222 -7.18 7.42 20.13
CA PRO A 222 -6.03 6.64 20.60
C PRO A 222 -4.92 6.45 19.57
N LEU A 223 -5.18 6.69 18.28
CA LEU A 223 -4.17 6.61 17.22
C LEU A 223 -3.14 7.72 17.33
N LEU A 224 -3.52 8.88 17.89
CA LEU A 224 -2.59 9.98 18.13
C LEU A 224 -1.52 9.60 19.17
N ASP A 225 -1.85 8.72 20.11
CA ASP A 225 -0.85 8.22 21.05
C ASP A 225 0.13 7.27 20.37
N LEU A 226 -0.33 6.43 19.44
CA LEU A 226 0.57 5.58 18.65
C LEU A 226 1.52 6.41 17.78
N ASP A 227 1.05 7.54 17.24
CA ASP A 227 1.89 8.54 16.57
C ASP A 227 2.99 9.09 17.49
N ARG A 228 2.62 9.51 18.70
CA ARG A 228 3.54 10.03 19.73
C ARG A 228 4.54 8.97 20.21
N LEU A 229 4.14 7.69 20.22
CA LEU A 229 5.00 6.55 20.54
C LEU A 229 5.93 6.15 19.38
N GLY A 230 5.86 6.85 18.24
CA GLY A 230 6.82 6.72 17.13
C GLY A 230 6.39 5.76 16.03
N TYR A 231 5.18 5.20 16.08
CA TYR A 231 4.66 4.36 15.00
C TYR A 231 4.46 5.17 13.72
N LYS A 232 4.65 4.50 12.59
CA LYS A 232 4.35 5.06 11.27
C LYS A 232 2.90 4.79 10.91
N LEU A 233 2.15 5.86 10.65
CA LEU A 233 0.72 5.79 10.37
C LEU A 233 0.41 6.05 8.90
N VAL A 234 -0.52 5.27 8.36
CA VAL A 234 -0.95 5.36 6.97
C VAL A 234 -2.46 5.44 6.95
N PHE A 235 -3.01 6.59 6.57
CA PHE A 235 -4.46 6.75 6.50
C PHE A 235 -4.94 6.42 5.10
N THR A 236 -6.09 5.77 4.98
CA THR A 236 -6.74 5.47 3.70
C THR A 236 -8.19 5.92 3.73
N THR A 237 -8.54 6.75 2.75
CA THR A 237 -9.89 7.25 2.49
C THR A 237 -10.39 6.66 1.18
N ASN A 238 -11.47 5.88 1.25
CA ASN A 238 -12.16 5.34 0.09
C ASN A 238 -13.29 6.29 -0.33
N LEU A 239 -13.11 6.93 -1.48
CA LEU A 239 -14.08 7.82 -2.10
C LEU A 239 -15.27 7.05 -2.64
N SER A 240 -16.45 7.59 -2.38
CA SER A 240 -17.73 7.23 -2.97
C SER A 240 -18.55 8.52 -3.10
N THR A 241 -19.50 8.74 -2.20
CA THR A 241 -20.50 9.83 -2.27
C THR A 241 -20.27 10.93 -1.23
N GLN A 242 -19.08 10.99 -0.62
CA GLN A 242 -18.73 12.04 0.35
C GLN A 242 -18.79 13.44 -0.28
N PRO A 243 -19.20 14.49 0.46
CA PRO A 243 -18.91 15.85 0.04
C PRO A 243 -17.39 16.09 -0.04
N ILE A 244 -16.93 16.85 -1.04
CA ILE A 244 -15.51 17.19 -1.21
C ILE A 244 -14.95 17.82 0.07
N ASN A 245 -15.67 18.79 0.67
CA ASN A 245 -15.24 19.46 1.90
C ASN A 245 -15.01 18.47 3.06
N SER A 246 -15.83 17.42 3.17
CA SER A 246 -15.63 16.40 4.21
C SER A 246 -14.36 15.57 4.02
N VAL A 247 -13.87 15.43 2.78
CA VAL A 247 -12.56 14.81 2.50
C VAL A 247 -11.42 15.77 2.79
N LEU A 248 -11.59 17.07 2.51
CA LEU A 248 -10.59 18.09 2.86
C LEU A 248 -10.44 18.25 4.39
N GLU A 249 -11.54 18.14 5.14
CA GLU A 249 -11.54 18.11 6.61
C GLU A 249 -10.70 16.95 7.17
N ILE A 250 -10.67 15.79 6.49
CA ILE A 250 -9.76 14.70 6.86
C ILE A 250 -8.30 15.16 6.69
N GLY A 251 -7.95 15.78 5.57
CA GLY A 251 -6.61 16.31 5.34
C GLY A 251 -6.16 17.27 6.45
N GLU A 252 -7.05 18.18 6.86
CA GLU A 252 -6.78 19.12 7.96
C GLU A 252 -6.65 18.43 9.32
N TYR A 253 -7.54 17.47 9.63
CA TYR A 253 -7.44 16.65 10.84
C TYR A 253 -6.08 15.92 10.92
N LEU A 254 -5.62 15.36 9.80
CA LEU A 254 -4.36 14.63 9.71
C LEU A 254 -3.13 15.52 9.95
N ARG A 255 -3.21 16.85 9.84
CA ARG A 255 -2.09 17.76 10.17
C ARG A 255 -1.68 17.72 11.64
N SER A 256 -2.57 17.24 12.52
CA SER A 256 -2.28 17.11 13.95
C SER A 256 -1.31 15.99 14.30
N TYR A 257 -0.98 15.11 13.34
CA TYR A 257 -0.08 13.99 13.51
C TYR A 257 1.33 14.32 12.99
N HIS A 258 2.35 13.74 13.61
CA HIS A 258 3.76 13.94 13.26
C HIS A 258 4.36 12.74 12.49
N GLY A 259 3.87 11.53 12.74
CA GLY A 259 4.32 10.25 12.20
C GLY A 259 3.53 9.75 10.99
N ILE A 260 2.70 10.61 10.36
CA ILE A 260 2.02 10.24 9.12
C ILE A 260 3.04 10.00 8.03
N SER A 261 2.94 8.78 7.53
CA SER A 261 3.74 8.27 6.46
C SER A 261 3.06 8.63 5.13
N THR A 262 1.79 8.28 4.96
CA THR A 262 1.03 8.62 3.75
C THR A 262 -0.46 8.69 4.04
N TRP A 263 -1.14 9.61 3.35
CA TRP A 263 -2.59 9.60 3.19
C TRP A 263 -2.97 9.10 1.79
N ASN A 264 -3.59 7.94 1.71
CA ASN A 264 -4.11 7.37 0.47
C ASN A 264 -5.57 7.82 0.27
N VAL A 265 -5.87 8.41 -0.88
CA VAL A 265 -7.22 8.81 -1.27
C VAL A 265 -7.57 8.06 -2.56
N ARG A 266 -8.45 7.07 -2.47
CA ARG A 266 -8.71 6.11 -3.56
C ARG A 266 -10.19 6.01 -3.88
N LEU A 267 -10.52 5.76 -5.13
CA LEU A 267 -11.90 5.45 -5.52
C LEU A 267 -12.29 4.06 -4.97
N SER A 268 -13.47 3.91 -4.38
CA SER A 268 -13.95 2.59 -3.95
C SER A 268 -14.09 1.64 -5.14
N VAL A 269 -13.58 0.41 -5.03
CA VAL A 269 -13.79 -0.63 -6.04
C VAL A 269 -15.23 -1.15 -5.92
N PRO A 270 -16.03 -1.20 -7.00
CA PRO A 270 -17.43 -1.61 -6.95
C PRO A 270 -17.58 -3.15 -6.87
N ILE A 271 -17.24 -3.76 -5.73
CA ILE A 271 -17.11 -5.23 -5.59
C ILE A 271 -18.45 -5.97 -5.42
N HIS A 272 -19.49 -5.32 -4.89
CA HIS A 272 -20.78 -5.96 -4.56
C HIS A 272 -21.84 -5.80 -5.66
N TYR A 273 -21.49 -6.01 -6.93
CA TYR A 273 -22.47 -5.96 -8.02
C TYR A 273 -23.23 -7.29 -8.14
N GLU A 274 -24.54 -7.19 -8.34
CA GLU A 274 -25.45 -8.33 -8.42
C GLU A 274 -25.45 -9.05 -9.77
N GLY A 275 -25.08 -10.32 -9.71
CA GLY A 275 -25.59 -11.36 -10.60
C GLY A 275 -26.46 -12.40 -9.87
N GLY A 276 -27.22 -12.02 -8.82
CA GLY A 276 -28.21 -12.93 -8.21
C GLY A 276 -28.55 -12.79 -6.72
N SER A 277 -28.23 -11.70 -6.03
CA SER A 277 -28.60 -11.54 -4.60
C SER A 277 -28.78 -10.07 -4.22
N ARG A 278 -30.05 -9.60 -4.15
CA ARG A 278 -30.39 -8.16 -4.04
C ARG A 278 -29.45 -7.47 -3.06
N PRO A 279 -28.71 -6.37 -3.41
CA PRO A 279 -27.98 -5.66 -2.40
C PRO A 279 -29.05 -5.17 -1.43
N ARG A 280 -28.81 -5.35 -0.13
CA ARG A 280 -29.66 -4.71 0.88
C ARG A 280 -29.80 -3.23 0.49
N ALA A 281 -31.01 -2.67 0.54
CA ALA A 281 -31.34 -1.32 0.05
C ALA A 281 -30.40 -0.19 0.54
N HIS A 282 -29.67 -0.42 1.65
CA HIS A 282 -28.64 0.48 2.18
C HIS A 282 -27.34 0.50 1.35
N LYS A 283 -26.92 -0.61 0.73
CA LYS A 283 -25.70 -0.68 -0.12
C LYS A 283 -25.86 0.17 -1.38
N LEU A 284 -27.06 0.16 -1.98
CA LEU A 284 -27.44 0.93 -3.17
C LEU A 284 -27.44 2.46 -2.97
N ARG A 285 -27.54 2.95 -1.72
CA ARG A 285 -27.60 4.39 -1.42
C ARG A 285 -26.24 5.06 -1.23
N VAL A 286 -25.22 4.30 -0.83
CA VAL A 286 -23.86 4.83 -0.55
C VAL A 286 -22.91 4.57 -1.72
N LEU A 287 -23.09 3.43 -2.39
CA LEU A 287 -22.39 3.05 -3.61
C LEU A 287 -23.44 2.99 -4.72
N SER A 288 -23.42 3.94 -5.66
CA SER A 288 -24.18 3.79 -6.90
C SER A 288 -23.73 2.51 -7.61
N SER A 289 -24.62 1.90 -8.41
CA SER A 289 -24.48 0.57 -9.02
C SER A 289 -23.16 0.30 -9.77
N ARG A 290 -22.46 1.34 -10.21
CA ARG A 290 -20.99 1.49 -10.31
C ARG A 290 -20.74 2.99 -10.29
N HIS A 291 -19.66 3.47 -9.67
CA HIS A 291 -19.33 4.88 -9.74
C HIS A 291 -18.76 5.24 -11.12
N ASP A 292 -18.95 6.49 -11.57
CA ASP A 292 -18.21 7.02 -12.70
C ASP A 292 -16.69 6.83 -12.44
N PRO A 293 -15.91 6.23 -13.36
CA PRO A 293 -14.46 6.13 -13.22
C PRO A 293 -13.75 7.47 -12.95
N ALA A 294 -14.32 8.59 -13.41
CA ALA A 294 -13.83 9.95 -13.21
C ALA A 294 -14.26 10.58 -11.86
N LEU A 295 -15.07 9.89 -11.04
CA LEU A 295 -15.64 10.43 -9.79
C LEU A 295 -14.60 11.01 -8.84
N ALA A 296 -13.39 10.45 -8.80
CA ALA A 296 -12.35 10.89 -7.89
C ALA A 296 -11.66 12.21 -8.31
N ILE A 297 -11.76 12.60 -9.58
CA ILE A 297 -11.03 13.75 -10.13
C ILE A 297 -11.34 15.05 -9.38
N PRO A 298 -12.61 15.44 -9.14
CA PRO A 298 -12.91 16.67 -8.39
C PRO A 298 -12.35 16.70 -6.96
N TYR A 299 -12.23 15.53 -6.30
CA TYR A 299 -11.60 15.45 -4.98
C TYR A 299 -10.09 15.68 -5.08
N PHE A 300 -9.44 15.08 -6.08
CA PHE A 300 -8.01 15.27 -6.31
C PHE A 300 -7.68 16.72 -6.66
N GLU A 301 -8.51 17.37 -7.47
CA GLU A 301 -8.41 18.81 -7.75
C GLU A 301 -8.42 19.65 -6.48
N ALA A 302 -9.41 19.41 -5.61
CA ALA A 302 -9.56 20.16 -4.38
C ALA A 302 -8.37 19.94 -3.42
N ILE A 303 -7.91 18.68 -3.31
CA ILE A 303 -6.73 18.34 -2.51
C ILE A 303 -5.47 19.02 -3.06
N LEU A 304 -5.27 19.02 -4.38
CA LEU A 304 -4.14 19.68 -5.03
C LEU A 304 -4.15 21.19 -4.78
N LEU A 305 -5.29 21.84 -4.97
CA LEU A 305 -5.42 23.30 -4.76
C LEU A 305 -5.15 23.68 -3.31
N GLN A 306 -5.70 22.92 -2.35
CA GLN A 306 -5.40 23.14 -0.93
C GLN A 306 -3.93 22.86 -0.60
N HIS A 307 -3.30 21.85 -1.22
CA HIS A 307 -1.87 21.59 -1.06
C HIS A 307 -0.99 22.72 -1.63
N VAL A 308 -1.43 23.38 -2.70
CA VAL A 308 -0.75 24.57 -3.26
C VAL A 308 -0.84 25.75 -2.30
N GLU A 309 -2.03 26.00 -1.74
CA GLU A 309 -2.23 27.10 -0.79
C GLU A 309 -1.50 26.87 0.53
N VAL A 310 -1.68 25.67 1.11
CA VAL A 310 -1.06 25.25 2.36
C VAL A 310 -0.56 23.82 2.22
N PRO A 311 0.75 23.62 1.95
CA PRO A 311 1.31 22.28 1.79
C PRO A 311 1.02 21.36 2.97
N TYR A 312 0.58 20.14 2.65
CA TYR A 312 0.43 19.08 3.64
C TYR A 312 1.82 18.58 4.07
N PRO A 313 2.07 18.35 5.37
CA PRO A 313 3.39 17.95 5.89
C PRO A 313 3.71 16.46 5.64
N PHE A 314 2.81 15.73 4.98
CA PHE A 314 2.92 14.31 4.67
C PHE A 314 2.58 14.05 3.20
N ASP A 315 2.96 12.87 2.72
CA ASP A 315 2.66 12.47 1.35
C ASP A 315 1.21 12.07 1.18
N ILE A 316 0.61 12.57 0.10
CA ILE A 316 -0.73 12.18 -0.36
C ILE A 316 -0.59 11.39 -1.66
N VAL A 317 -1.29 10.26 -1.69
CA VAL A 317 -1.45 9.40 -2.87
C VAL A 317 -2.90 9.47 -3.33
N MET A 318 -3.12 10.09 -4.48
CA MET A 318 -4.41 10.24 -5.13
C MET A 318 -4.56 9.17 -6.22
N GLY A 319 -5.51 8.25 -5.99
CA GLY A 319 -5.66 7.03 -6.77
C GLY A 319 -4.43 6.14 -6.59
N ASN A 320 -3.82 5.74 -7.71
CA ASN A 320 -2.59 4.94 -7.72
C ASN A 320 -1.40 5.65 -8.39
N TYR A 321 -1.62 6.79 -9.06
CA TYR A 321 -0.65 7.37 -9.99
C TYR A 321 -0.35 8.85 -9.78
N LEU A 322 -1.11 9.56 -8.94
CA LEU A 322 -0.84 10.96 -8.62
C LEU A 322 -0.36 11.07 -7.17
N HIS A 323 0.89 11.49 -6.99
CA HIS A 323 1.56 11.51 -5.69
C HIS A 323 2.17 12.88 -5.44
N THR A 324 1.92 13.48 -4.28
CA THR A 324 2.57 14.75 -3.91
C THR A 324 4.10 14.65 -3.87
N SER A 325 4.65 13.48 -3.55
CA SER A 325 6.09 13.21 -3.62
C SER A 325 6.64 13.30 -5.06
N ALA A 326 5.88 12.84 -6.05
CA ALA A 326 6.22 12.96 -7.47
C ALA A 326 6.03 14.38 -7.99
N LEU A 327 5.05 15.14 -7.47
CA LEU A 327 4.91 16.57 -7.75
C LEU A 327 6.17 17.35 -7.30
N ARG A 328 6.72 17.00 -6.13
CA ARG A 328 7.95 17.59 -5.60
C ARG A 328 9.22 17.09 -6.30
N ASN A 329 9.21 15.86 -6.81
CA ASN A 329 10.36 15.23 -7.46
C ASN A 329 9.97 14.59 -8.80
N PRO A 330 9.72 15.38 -9.86
CA PRO A 330 9.22 14.87 -11.15
C PRO A 330 10.09 13.80 -11.81
N ALA A 331 11.41 13.80 -11.58
CA ALA A 331 12.35 12.85 -12.19
C ALA A 331 12.03 11.37 -11.88
N VAL A 332 11.23 11.10 -10.85
CA VAL A 332 10.77 9.74 -10.49
C VAL A 332 9.68 9.23 -11.45
N ILE A 333 9.04 10.11 -12.21
CA ILE A 333 8.06 9.75 -13.23
C ILE A 333 8.83 9.16 -14.40
N GLY A 334 8.69 7.85 -14.56
CA GLY A 334 9.34 7.11 -15.63
C GLY A 334 8.45 5.98 -16.14
N ARG A 335 8.89 5.39 -17.24
CA ARG A 335 8.23 4.24 -17.86
C ARG A 335 8.35 3.01 -16.96
N ARG A 336 7.23 2.33 -16.74
CA ARG A 336 7.21 0.99 -16.14
C ARG A 336 7.86 -0.03 -17.08
N ALA A 337 8.75 -0.84 -16.52
CA ALA A 337 9.54 -1.83 -17.26
C ALA A 337 8.85 -3.20 -17.37
N SER A 338 8.00 -3.58 -16.42
CA SER A 338 7.31 -4.89 -16.44
C SER A 338 6.12 -4.89 -17.40
N THR A 339 5.90 -6.03 -18.05
CA THR A 339 4.71 -6.32 -18.85
C THR A 339 3.58 -6.93 -18.03
N HIS A 340 3.78 -7.24 -16.74
CA HIS A 340 2.71 -7.77 -15.89
C HIS A 340 1.85 -6.63 -15.31
N PRO A 341 0.51 -6.67 -15.43
CA PRO A 341 -0.33 -5.54 -15.05
C PRO A 341 -0.42 -5.28 -13.54
N CYS A 342 -0.19 -6.30 -12.71
CA CYS A 342 -0.03 -6.13 -11.27
C CYS A 342 1.45 -5.98 -10.89
N GLN A 343 2.28 -5.26 -11.65
CA GLN A 343 3.74 -5.18 -11.44
C GLN A 343 4.17 -5.01 -9.96
N ASN A 344 3.42 -4.21 -9.19
CA ASN A 344 3.73 -3.94 -7.78
C ASN A 344 3.37 -5.12 -6.85
N ASP A 345 2.44 -5.97 -7.28
CA ASP A 345 1.84 -7.09 -6.52
C ASP A 345 1.97 -8.42 -7.30
N GLU A 346 2.92 -8.51 -8.25
CA GLU A 346 3.11 -9.66 -9.15
C GLU A 346 3.56 -10.92 -8.39
N ARG A 347 3.99 -10.76 -7.14
CA ARG A 347 4.38 -11.88 -6.28
C ARG A 347 3.64 -11.92 -4.96
N LEU A 348 2.65 -11.03 -4.80
CA LEU A 348 1.87 -10.95 -3.58
C LEU A 348 1.07 -12.23 -3.39
N LEU A 349 1.31 -12.92 -2.29
CA LEU A 349 0.46 -13.97 -1.78
C LEU A 349 -0.50 -13.37 -0.76
N THR A 350 -1.77 -13.78 -0.81
CA THR A 350 -2.76 -13.51 0.24
C THR A 350 -3.31 -14.81 0.77
N VAL A 351 -3.33 -14.96 2.09
CA VAL A 351 -3.99 -16.06 2.81
C VAL A 351 -5.28 -15.51 3.45
N LYS A 352 -6.44 -15.90 2.92
CA LYS A 352 -7.76 -15.44 3.37
C LYS A 352 -8.16 -16.04 4.72
N ALA A 353 -9.17 -15.47 5.37
CA ALA A 353 -9.72 -15.99 6.63
C ALA A 353 -10.33 -17.41 6.50
N THR A 354 -10.74 -17.76 5.28
CA THR A 354 -11.22 -19.10 4.87
C THR A 354 -10.09 -20.10 4.64
N GLY A 355 -8.84 -19.64 4.64
CA GLY A 355 -7.67 -20.41 4.20
C GLY A 355 -7.40 -20.32 2.70
N GLU A 356 -8.32 -19.78 1.89
CA GLU A 356 -8.12 -19.61 0.45
C GLU A 356 -6.84 -18.81 0.15
N LEU A 357 -6.08 -19.27 -0.83
CA LEU A 357 -4.84 -18.65 -1.31
C LEU A 357 -5.12 -17.88 -2.59
N THR A 358 -4.71 -16.61 -2.66
CA THR A 358 -4.93 -15.76 -3.84
C THR A 358 -3.86 -14.67 -3.97
N ARG A 359 -3.89 -13.88 -5.04
CA ARG A 359 -2.94 -12.77 -5.26
C ARG A 359 -3.28 -11.52 -4.45
N CYS A 360 -4.56 -11.18 -4.35
CA CYS A 360 -5.01 -9.91 -3.78
C CYS A 360 -6.18 -10.14 -2.83
N PRO A 361 -6.26 -9.43 -1.68
CA PRO A 361 -7.31 -9.65 -0.68
C PRO A 361 -8.73 -9.59 -1.21
N ALA A 362 -9.02 -8.67 -2.13
CA ALA A 362 -10.37 -8.50 -2.67
C ALA A 362 -10.71 -9.45 -3.82
N LEU A 363 -9.75 -10.24 -4.32
CA LEU A 363 -9.89 -10.94 -5.59
C LEU A 363 -10.90 -12.09 -5.56
N THR A 364 -10.82 -12.95 -4.55
CA THR A 364 -11.72 -14.11 -4.42
C THR A 364 -13.12 -13.72 -3.97
N ASP A 365 -13.30 -12.53 -3.37
CA ASP A 365 -14.62 -11.96 -3.09
C ASP A 365 -15.32 -11.46 -4.37
N LEU A 366 -14.56 -11.12 -5.43
CA LEU A 366 -15.10 -10.83 -6.76
C LEU A 366 -15.37 -12.10 -7.56
N ASP A 367 -14.40 -13.01 -7.60
CA ASP A 367 -14.49 -14.27 -8.34
C ASP A 367 -13.72 -15.37 -7.60
N ARG A 368 -14.47 -16.31 -7.01
CA ARG A 368 -13.90 -17.42 -6.23
C ARG A 368 -13.02 -18.36 -7.06
N SER A 369 -13.16 -18.37 -8.40
CA SER A 369 -12.30 -19.16 -9.28
C SER A 369 -10.85 -18.64 -9.31
N LEU A 370 -10.62 -17.40 -8.84
CA LEU A 370 -9.29 -16.80 -8.71
C LEU A 370 -8.61 -17.17 -7.37
N SER A 371 -8.82 -18.41 -6.94
CA SER A 371 -8.17 -19.06 -5.80
C SER A 371 -7.23 -20.14 -6.32
N MET A 372 -6.07 -20.31 -5.67
CA MET A 372 -5.13 -21.40 -5.97
C MET A 372 -5.28 -22.61 -5.03
N GLY A 373 -6.37 -22.67 -4.25
CA GLY A 373 -6.63 -23.71 -3.25
C GLY A 373 -6.70 -23.13 -1.83
N SER A 374 -6.78 -24.00 -0.82
CA SER A 374 -6.79 -23.59 0.58
C SER A 374 -5.53 -24.06 1.32
N ILE A 375 -5.00 -23.18 2.16
CA ILE A 375 -3.93 -23.53 3.08
C ILE A 375 -4.38 -24.57 4.11
N PHE A 376 -5.68 -24.75 4.36
CA PHE A 376 -6.25 -25.68 5.36
C PHE A 376 -6.47 -27.12 4.88
N GLU A 377 -6.09 -27.47 3.66
CA GLU A 377 -6.29 -28.83 3.14
C GLU A 377 -5.25 -29.84 3.70
N GLU A 378 -5.73 -30.95 4.27
CA GLU A 378 -4.96 -31.94 5.05
C GLU A 378 -3.93 -32.77 4.25
N ASN A 379 -4.09 -32.91 2.92
CA ASN A 379 -3.35 -33.87 2.10
C ASN A 379 -2.10 -33.31 1.38
N SER A 380 -1.64 -32.11 1.70
CA SER A 380 -0.40 -31.55 1.12
C SER A 380 0.67 -31.37 2.20
N GLU A 381 1.77 -32.11 2.07
CA GLU A 381 3.02 -31.73 2.73
C GLU A 381 3.41 -30.34 2.21
N SER A 382 3.10 -29.30 2.99
CA SER A 382 3.29 -27.88 2.66
C SER A 382 2.52 -27.41 1.40
N PRO A 383 1.28 -26.86 1.52
CA PRO A 383 0.51 -26.36 0.38
C PRO A 383 1.22 -25.26 -0.44
N LEU A 384 2.20 -24.58 0.17
CA LEU A 384 2.98 -23.53 -0.48
C LEU A 384 4.45 -23.94 -0.59
N THR A 385 4.94 -24.05 -1.82
CA THR A 385 6.36 -24.17 -2.15
C THR A 385 6.88 -22.84 -2.67
N ARG A 386 8.20 -22.72 -2.89
CA ARG A 386 8.79 -21.53 -3.54
C ARG A 386 8.27 -21.27 -4.96
N GLU A 387 7.59 -22.24 -5.58
CA GLU A 387 7.01 -22.09 -6.92
C GLU A 387 5.59 -21.51 -6.91
N TYR A 388 5.02 -21.18 -5.74
CA TYR A 388 3.64 -20.66 -5.60
C TYR A 388 3.34 -19.49 -6.56
N VAL A 389 4.34 -18.66 -6.87
CA VAL A 389 4.22 -17.50 -7.76
C VAL A 389 3.69 -17.87 -9.14
N ARG A 390 4.06 -19.04 -9.68
CA ARG A 390 3.59 -19.53 -10.99
C ARG A 390 2.10 -19.89 -10.98
N HIS A 391 1.57 -20.22 -9.80
CA HIS A 391 0.19 -20.63 -9.59
C HIS A 391 -0.71 -19.50 -9.11
N LEU A 392 -0.15 -18.31 -8.81
CA LEU A 392 -0.95 -17.16 -8.46
C LEU A 392 -1.87 -16.77 -9.62
N PRO A 393 -3.13 -16.35 -9.35
CA PRO A 393 -4.02 -15.82 -10.38
C PRO A 393 -3.31 -14.75 -11.22
N PHE A 394 -3.50 -14.75 -12.53
CA PHE A 394 -2.85 -13.80 -13.47
C PHE A 394 -1.33 -13.98 -13.65
N SER A 395 -0.69 -15.05 -13.15
CA SER A 395 0.76 -15.28 -13.33
C SER A 395 1.22 -15.18 -14.79
N GLU A 396 0.42 -15.66 -15.73
CA GLU A 396 0.71 -15.63 -17.17
C GLU A 396 0.15 -14.39 -17.89
N LEU A 397 -0.51 -13.47 -17.19
CA LEU A 397 -1.15 -12.31 -17.81
C LEU A 397 -0.12 -11.24 -18.17
N THR A 398 -0.12 -10.83 -19.44
CA THR A 398 0.74 -9.75 -19.92
C THR A 398 -0.05 -8.60 -20.52
N THR A 399 0.48 -7.38 -20.43
CA THR A 399 -0.12 -6.18 -21.03
C THR A 399 -0.21 -6.24 -22.55
N MET A 400 0.56 -7.10 -23.20
CA MET A 400 0.53 -7.31 -24.66
C MET A 400 -0.78 -7.96 -25.13
N GLU A 401 -1.39 -8.78 -24.26
CA GLU A 401 -2.63 -9.49 -24.54
C GLU A 401 -3.87 -8.73 -24.04
N MET A 402 -3.65 -7.55 -23.48
CA MET A 402 -4.69 -6.68 -22.91
C MET A 402 -5.11 -5.60 -23.88
N VAL A 403 -6.30 -5.01 -23.65
CA VAL A 403 -6.75 -3.81 -24.38
C VAL A 403 -5.78 -2.63 -24.25
N CYS A 404 -4.91 -2.66 -23.24
CA CYS A 404 -3.92 -1.63 -22.96
C CYS A 404 -2.65 -1.73 -23.82
N ALA A 405 -2.46 -2.78 -24.64
CA ALA A 405 -1.23 -3.03 -25.39
C ALA A 405 -0.76 -1.81 -26.22
N ASN A 406 -1.72 -1.09 -26.80
CA ASN A 406 -1.47 0.12 -27.62
C ASN A 406 -1.92 1.41 -26.92
N CYS A 407 -2.14 1.38 -25.61
CA CYS A 407 -2.59 2.55 -24.86
C CYS A 407 -1.43 3.53 -24.62
N THR A 408 -1.64 4.80 -24.94
CA THR A 408 -0.66 5.88 -24.73
C THR A 408 -0.24 6.02 -23.25
N TYR A 409 -1.11 5.65 -22.30
CA TYR A 409 -0.83 5.74 -20.87
C TYR A 409 -0.24 4.46 -20.24
N LEU A 410 -0.05 3.39 -21.04
CA LEU A 410 0.58 2.14 -20.58
C LEU A 410 1.90 2.35 -19.82
N PRO A 411 2.81 3.27 -20.23
CA PRO A 411 4.05 3.53 -19.51
C PRO A 411 3.88 3.91 -18.03
N PHE A 412 2.76 4.53 -17.66
CA PHE A 412 2.53 4.97 -16.28
C PHE A 412 1.75 3.96 -15.45
N CYS A 413 0.69 3.37 -16.01
CA CYS A 413 -0.16 2.45 -15.26
C CYS A 413 0.30 0.99 -15.35
N GLY A 414 1.05 0.63 -16.40
CA GLY A 414 1.41 -0.76 -16.67
C GLY A 414 0.20 -1.64 -16.93
N GLY A 415 -0.94 -1.08 -17.36
CA GLY A 415 -2.22 -1.78 -17.49
C GLY A 415 -3.15 -1.56 -16.29
N GLY A 416 -2.62 -1.25 -15.11
CA GLY A 416 -3.40 -0.90 -13.93
C GLY A 416 -4.15 -2.07 -13.29
N CYS A 417 -4.93 -1.75 -12.25
CA CYS A 417 -5.51 -2.71 -11.33
C CYS A 417 -6.58 -3.58 -11.98
N ARG A 418 -6.37 -4.90 -11.93
CA ARG A 418 -7.32 -5.90 -12.45
C ARG A 418 -8.65 -5.91 -11.70
N LEU A 419 -8.65 -5.53 -10.41
CA LEU A 419 -9.89 -5.41 -9.64
C LEU A 419 -10.83 -4.36 -10.23
N TYR A 420 -10.33 -3.23 -10.74
CA TYR A 420 -11.21 -2.27 -11.43
C TYR A 420 -11.65 -2.82 -12.78
N ALA A 421 -10.79 -3.45 -13.56
CA ALA A 421 -11.18 -4.03 -14.85
C ALA A 421 -12.35 -5.04 -14.71
N ILE A 422 -12.22 -5.99 -13.78
CA ILE A 422 -13.27 -6.96 -13.42
C ILE A 422 -14.47 -6.24 -12.79
N ALA A 423 -14.17 -5.33 -11.86
CA ALA A 423 -15.03 -4.32 -11.22
C ALA A 423 -16.05 -3.67 -12.15
N TYR A 424 -15.59 -3.35 -13.36
CA TYR A 424 -16.30 -2.64 -14.41
C TYR A 424 -16.72 -3.56 -15.57
N GLU A 425 -16.78 -4.89 -15.35
CA GLU A 425 -17.23 -5.89 -16.35
C GLU A 425 -16.42 -5.94 -17.65
N GLN A 426 -15.16 -5.48 -17.62
CA GLN A 426 -14.27 -5.57 -18.78
C GLN A 426 -13.44 -6.86 -18.79
N GLY A 427 -13.65 -7.74 -17.80
CA GLY A 427 -12.86 -8.95 -17.59
C GLY A 427 -11.42 -8.66 -17.18
N VAL A 428 -10.63 -9.72 -17.06
CA VAL A 428 -9.24 -9.67 -16.59
C VAL A 428 -8.31 -8.91 -17.54
N SER A 429 -8.59 -8.93 -18.85
CA SER A 429 -7.78 -8.23 -19.86
C SER A 429 -8.23 -6.78 -20.14
N GLY A 430 -9.22 -6.29 -19.39
CA GLY A 430 -9.80 -4.96 -19.52
C GLY A 430 -8.92 -3.81 -19.02
N CYS A 431 -9.43 -2.58 -19.15
CA CYS A 431 -8.74 -1.38 -18.71
C CYS A 431 -9.08 -1.04 -17.25
N ASP A 432 -8.09 -0.57 -16.48
CA ASP A 432 -8.35 0.16 -15.23
C ASP A 432 -8.92 1.56 -15.59
N LEU A 433 -10.25 1.67 -15.69
CA LEU A 433 -10.90 2.91 -16.12
C LEU A 433 -10.61 4.09 -15.19
N PRO A 434 -10.61 3.95 -13.84
CA PRO A 434 -10.20 5.05 -12.96
C PRO A 434 -8.77 5.52 -13.19
N ALA A 435 -7.82 4.59 -13.41
CA ALA A 435 -6.46 4.94 -13.77
C ALA A 435 -6.40 5.73 -15.08
N HIS A 436 -7.12 5.24 -16.09
CA HIS A 436 -7.17 5.87 -17.40
C HIS A 436 -7.75 7.28 -17.31
N ALA A 437 -8.86 7.47 -16.60
CA ALA A 437 -9.47 8.77 -16.37
C ALA A 437 -8.51 9.75 -15.67
N LEU A 438 -7.79 9.30 -14.63
CA LEU A 438 -6.80 10.12 -13.94
C LEU A 438 -5.63 10.53 -14.85
N LEU A 439 -5.09 9.60 -15.64
CA LEU A 439 -3.95 9.88 -16.51
C LEU A 439 -4.35 10.79 -17.69
N THR A 440 -5.57 10.62 -18.23
CA THR A 440 -6.15 11.57 -19.19
C THR A 440 -6.28 12.96 -18.59
N TYR A 441 -6.82 13.06 -17.37
CA TYR A 441 -6.98 14.33 -16.67
C TYR A 441 -5.64 15.06 -16.46
N ILE A 442 -4.59 14.33 -16.04
CA ILE A 442 -3.24 14.89 -15.88
C ILE A 442 -2.67 15.36 -17.23
N SER A 443 -2.88 14.58 -18.31
CA SER A 443 -2.36 14.90 -19.64
C SER A 443 -3.03 16.11 -20.28
N GLU A 444 -4.36 16.20 -20.18
CA GLU A 444 -5.13 17.28 -20.77
C GLU A 444 -5.01 18.57 -19.94
N ASP A 445 -4.98 18.40 -18.62
CA ASP A 445 -4.92 19.45 -17.61
C ASP A 445 -5.92 20.59 -17.91
N PRO A 446 -7.23 20.27 -17.96
CA PRO A 446 -8.26 21.19 -18.47
C PRO A 446 -8.39 22.46 -17.64
N LYS A 447 -8.12 22.38 -16.33
CA LYS A 447 -8.13 23.53 -15.41
C LYS A 447 -6.76 24.19 -15.24
N ARG A 448 -5.74 23.71 -15.97
CA ARG A 448 -4.35 24.19 -15.91
C ARG A 448 -3.72 24.07 -14.51
N ILE A 449 -4.20 23.17 -13.65
CA ILE A 449 -3.68 23.01 -12.29
C ILE A 449 -2.21 22.57 -12.36
N PHE A 450 -1.91 21.57 -13.20
CA PHE A 450 -0.54 21.06 -13.31
C PHE A 450 0.38 22.05 -14.01
N ARG A 451 -0.06 22.66 -15.12
CA ARG A 451 0.74 23.68 -15.83
C ARG A 451 1.04 24.90 -14.97
N ASN A 452 0.08 25.35 -14.15
CA ASN A 452 0.25 26.57 -13.36
C ASN A 452 1.02 26.35 -12.05
N HIS A 453 0.80 25.20 -11.39
CA HIS A 453 1.32 24.98 -10.03
C HIS A 453 2.39 23.89 -9.94
N PHE A 454 2.46 22.98 -10.91
CA PHE A 454 3.42 21.88 -10.96
C PHE A 454 4.04 21.71 -12.36
N PRO A 455 4.61 22.78 -12.95
CA PRO A 455 5.04 22.78 -14.35
C PRO A 455 6.10 21.71 -14.66
N ASP A 456 7.02 21.44 -13.73
CA ASP A 456 8.07 20.43 -13.91
C ASP A 456 7.50 19.01 -13.93
N TYR A 457 6.53 18.72 -13.05
CA TYR A 457 5.79 17.46 -13.04
C TYR A 457 5.07 17.25 -14.38
N HIS A 458 4.33 18.26 -14.81
CA HIS A 458 3.55 18.18 -16.04
C HIS A 458 4.45 18.02 -17.27
N SER A 459 5.56 18.76 -17.33
CA SER A 459 6.52 18.69 -18.43
C SER A 459 7.19 17.32 -18.51
N GLN A 460 7.59 16.75 -17.37
CA GLN A 460 8.14 15.40 -17.33
C GLN A 460 7.09 14.34 -17.71
N PHE A 461 5.86 14.47 -17.24
CA PHE A 461 4.76 13.58 -17.63
C PHE A 461 4.53 13.59 -19.15
N LEU A 462 4.48 14.78 -19.77
CA LEU A 462 4.34 14.91 -21.22
C LEU A 462 5.57 14.38 -21.99
N ASN A 463 6.78 14.56 -21.45
CA ASN A 463 8.00 14.02 -22.05
C ASN A 463 7.93 12.48 -22.10
N VAL A 464 7.57 11.83 -21.00
CA VAL A 464 7.40 10.36 -20.95
C VAL A 464 6.34 9.89 -21.95
N LEU A 465 5.25 10.63 -22.14
CA LEU A 465 4.23 10.32 -23.16
C LEU A 465 4.76 10.38 -24.58
N GLN A 466 5.59 11.38 -24.90
CA GLN A 466 6.15 11.57 -26.24
C GLN A 466 7.20 10.52 -26.56
N THR A 467 8.06 10.17 -25.60
CA THR A 467 9.13 9.16 -25.80
C THR A 467 8.64 7.71 -25.78
N SER A 468 7.36 7.48 -25.47
CA SER A 468 6.77 6.13 -25.37
C SER A 468 5.92 5.73 -26.58
N ARG A 469 5.73 6.64 -27.54
CA ARG A 469 5.17 6.36 -28.86
C ARG A 469 6.30 5.99 -29.81
#